data_AF-A0A9P5VH58-F1
#
_entry.id   AF-A0A9P5VH58-F1
#
_cell.length_a   1.000
_cell.length_b   1.000
_cell.length_c   1.000
_cell.angle_alpha   90.00
_cell.angle_beta   90.00
_cell.angle_gamma   90.00
#
_symmetry.space_group_name_H-M   'P 1'
#
loop_
_entity.id
_entity.type
_entity.pdbx_description
1 polymer ?
#
loop_
_entity_poly.entity_id
_entity_poly.type
_entity_poly.pdbx_seq_one_letter_code
_entity_poly.pdbx_strand_id
1 'polypeptide(L)'
;MSFIFSLFSDNATTTEKANKAALEAVIRERNIALKAECSLFEHDYKQAVQAAEHEYRRAVEQAKSDMFRDIFAAVKRDVDTVVASEEYCRADAKTRAKIDSFQAWMFCAADKHLSENSEMLFESAKTCH
;
A
#
# COMPACT_ATOMS: atom_id res chain seq x y z
N MET A 1 2.98 12.47 -41.72
CA MET A 1 2.39 12.83 -43.03
C MET A 1 1.76 11.65 -43.78
N SER A 2 1.95 10.39 -43.38
CA SER A 2 1.39 9.22 -44.09
C SER A 2 -0.13 9.03 -43.95
N PHE A 3 -0.73 9.40 -42.81
CA PHE A 3 -2.16 9.19 -42.54
C PHE A 3 -3.10 10.03 -43.41
N ILE A 4 -2.71 11.26 -43.75
CA ILE A 4 -3.49 12.14 -44.65
C ILE A 4 -3.39 11.63 -46.09
N PHE A 5 -2.22 11.13 -46.50
CA PHE A 5 -1.98 10.66 -47.85
C PHE A 5 -2.87 9.44 -48.19
N SER A 6 -3.07 8.51 -47.25
CA SER A 6 -3.93 7.33 -47.45
C SER A 6 -5.44 7.65 -47.49
N LEU A 7 -5.87 8.78 -46.92
CA LEU A 7 -7.29 9.20 -46.92
C LEU A 7 -7.73 9.78 -48.27
N PHE A 8 -6.78 10.24 -49.08
CA PHE A 8 -7.06 10.95 -50.34
C PHE A 8 -6.38 10.32 -51.56
N SER A 9 -5.58 9.27 -51.38
CA SER A 9 -4.86 8.61 -52.49
C SER A 9 -5.78 7.87 -53.47
N ASP A 10 -6.96 7.42 -53.02
CA ASP A 10 -7.87 6.60 -53.86
C ASP A 10 -9.04 7.41 -54.47
N ASN A 11 -9.21 8.68 -54.09
CA ASN A 11 -10.37 9.51 -54.43
C ASN A 11 -10.03 10.68 -55.38
N ALA A 12 -9.34 10.41 -56.49
CA ALA A 12 -8.92 11.45 -57.46
C ALA A 12 -10.07 12.27 -58.12
N THR A 13 -11.34 12.00 -57.79
CA THR A 13 -12.53 12.70 -58.32
C THR A 13 -13.46 13.31 -57.26
N THR A 14 -13.11 13.32 -55.98
CA THR A 14 -13.93 14.00 -54.94
C THR A 14 -13.67 15.49 -54.89
N THR A 15 -14.73 16.29 -54.83
CA THR A 15 -14.63 17.76 -54.72
C THR A 15 -13.95 18.19 -53.42
N GLU A 16 -13.29 19.35 -53.43
CA GLU A 16 -12.64 19.93 -52.24
C GLU A 16 -13.58 19.98 -51.02
N LYS A 17 -14.87 20.27 -51.26
CA LYS A 17 -15.92 20.26 -50.23
C LYS A 17 -16.14 18.88 -49.60
N ALA A 18 -16.13 17.81 -50.41
CA ALA A 18 -16.26 16.44 -49.91
C ALA A 18 -15.01 16.01 -49.13
N ASN A 19 -13.82 16.39 -49.61
CA ASN A 19 -12.56 16.10 -48.93
C ASN A 19 -12.44 16.82 -47.57
N LYS A 20 -12.88 18.09 -47.51
CA LYS A 20 -12.94 18.84 -46.25
C LYS A 20 -13.90 18.20 -45.25
N ALA A 21 -15.11 17.81 -45.69
CA ALA A 21 -16.08 17.16 -44.82
C ALA A 21 -15.58 15.81 -44.29
N ALA A 22 -14.89 15.02 -45.12
CA ALA A 22 -14.26 13.77 -44.70
C ALA A 22 -13.16 14.01 -43.66
N LEU A 23 -12.30 15.02 -43.87
CA LEU A 23 -11.26 15.37 -42.91
C LEU A 23 -11.85 15.83 -41.57
N GLU A 24 -12.90 16.66 -41.58
CA GLU A 24 -13.59 17.12 -40.38
C GLU A 24 -14.28 15.97 -39.61
N ALA A 25 -14.78 14.96 -40.31
CA ALA A 25 -15.35 13.76 -39.68
C ALA A 25 -14.26 12.94 -38.97
N VAL A 26 -13.13 12.71 -39.64
CA VAL A 26 -11.98 12.00 -39.06
C VAL A 26 -11.42 12.75 -37.84
N ILE A 27 -11.28 14.08 -37.92
CA ILE A 27 -10.84 14.90 -36.78
C ILE A 27 -11.81 14.76 -35.61
N ARG A 28 -13.12 14.80 -35.86
CA ARG A 28 -14.13 14.62 -34.81
C ARG A 28 -14.05 13.25 -34.15
N GLU A 29 -13.96 12.19 -34.95
CA GLU A 29 -13.84 10.82 -34.45
C GLU A 29 -12.58 10.65 -33.59
N ARG A 30 -11.43 11.15 -34.08
CA ARG A 30 -10.16 11.08 -33.34
C ARG A 30 -10.19 11.89 -32.04
N ASN A 31 -10.84 13.05 -32.04
CA ASN A 31 -11.01 13.84 -30.82
C ASN A 31 -11.89 13.13 -29.78
N ILE A 32 -12.93 12.41 -30.22
CA ILE A 32 -13.77 11.60 -29.31
C ILE A 32 -12.96 10.45 -28.74
N ALA A 33 -12.24 9.71 -29.58
CA ALA A 33 -11.38 8.61 -29.14
C ALA A 33 -10.31 9.08 -28.14
N LEU A 34 -9.62 10.19 -28.43
CA LEU A 34 -8.60 10.75 -27.55
C LEU A 34 -9.18 11.15 -26.18
N LYS A 35 -10.37 11.76 -26.16
CA LYS A 35 -11.05 12.10 -24.89
C LYS A 35 -11.40 10.86 -24.07
N ALA A 36 -11.85 9.80 -24.72
CA ALA A 36 -12.14 8.54 -24.06
C ALA A 36 -10.85 7.90 -23.48
N GLU A 37 -9.77 7.87 -24.25
CA GLU A 37 -8.47 7.38 -23.79
C GLU A 37 -7.93 8.20 -22.62
N CYS A 38 -7.99 9.53 -22.66
CA CYS A 38 -7.59 10.38 -21.54
C CYS A 38 -8.41 10.10 -20.29
N SER A 39 -9.74 9.94 -20.42
CA SER A 39 -10.60 9.63 -19.28
C SER A 39 -10.32 8.26 -18.67
N LEU A 40 -10.04 7.24 -19.50
CA LEU A 40 -9.64 5.92 -19.03
C LEU A 40 -8.31 5.98 -18.30
N PHE A 41 -7.32 6.68 -18.87
CA PHE A 41 -6.03 6.87 -18.24
C PHE A 41 -6.13 7.60 -16.90
N GLU A 42 -6.93 8.66 -16.80
CA GLU A 42 -7.15 9.36 -15.52
C GLU A 42 -7.77 8.46 -14.46
N HIS A 43 -8.71 7.61 -14.86
CA HIS A 43 -9.35 6.65 -13.97
C HIS A 43 -8.33 5.60 -13.48
N ASP A 44 -7.61 4.98 -14.41
CA ASP A 44 -6.63 3.94 -14.10
C ASP A 44 -5.48 4.47 -13.25
N TYR A 45 -5.02 5.69 -13.53
CA TYR A 45 -4.02 6.39 -12.71
C TYR A 45 -4.51 6.57 -11.27
N LYS A 46 -5.75 7.04 -11.08
CA LYS A 46 -6.31 7.23 -9.73
C LYS A 46 -6.43 5.90 -8.99
N GLN A 47 -6.87 4.84 -9.67
CA GLN A 47 -6.93 3.51 -9.05
C GLN A 47 -5.55 2.97 -8.67
N ALA A 48 -4.55 3.15 -9.55
CA ALA A 48 -3.18 2.74 -9.27
C ALA A 48 -2.58 3.48 -8.06
N VAL A 49 -2.81 4.79 -7.96
CA VAL A 49 -2.36 5.58 -6.79
C VAL A 49 -3.03 5.10 -5.50
N GLN A 50 -4.35 4.88 -5.52
CA GLN A 50 -5.07 4.38 -4.34
C GLN A 50 -4.59 2.99 -3.89
N ALA A 51 -4.33 2.09 -4.85
CA ALA A 51 -3.78 0.78 -4.56
C ALA A 51 -2.38 0.87 -3.95
N ALA A 52 -1.51 1.73 -4.51
CA ALA A 52 -0.17 1.95 -3.98
C ALA A 52 -0.18 2.56 -2.57
N GLU A 53 -1.06 3.54 -2.30
CA GLU A 53 -1.23 4.14 -0.97
C GLU A 53 -1.75 3.13 0.06
N HIS A 54 -2.62 2.22 -0.35
CA HIS A 54 -3.10 1.13 0.51
C HIS A 54 -1.98 0.13 0.83
N GLU A 55 -1.21 -0.30 -0.18
CA GLU A 55 -0.08 -1.21 0.01
C GLU A 55 1.01 -0.59 0.89
N TYR A 56 1.33 0.69 0.68
CA TYR A 56 2.27 1.42 1.52
C TYR A 56 1.83 1.44 2.99
N ARG A 57 0.56 1.76 3.27
CA ARG A 57 0.02 1.74 4.63
C ARG A 57 0.13 0.36 5.26
N ARG A 58 -0.26 -0.68 4.53
CA ARG A 58 -0.13 -2.07 4.99
C ARG A 58 1.32 -2.43 5.31
N ALA A 59 2.25 -2.09 4.43
CA ALA A 59 3.68 -2.38 4.60
C ALA A 59 4.26 -1.65 5.82
N VAL A 60 3.87 -0.39 6.05
CA VAL A 60 4.29 0.39 7.23
C VAL A 60 3.79 -0.24 8.52
N GLU A 61 2.50 -0.63 8.59
CA GLU A 61 1.97 -1.27 9.80
C GLU A 61 2.59 -2.64 10.04
N GLN A 62 2.83 -3.42 8.99
CA GLN A 62 3.56 -4.68 9.09
C GLN A 62 4.98 -4.47 9.63
N ALA A 63 5.73 -3.50 9.07
CA ALA A 63 7.08 -3.20 9.50
C ALA A 63 7.14 -2.73 10.96
N LYS A 64 6.18 -1.91 11.41
CA LYS A 64 6.05 -1.53 12.82
C LYS A 64 5.81 -2.76 13.69
N SER A 65 4.87 -3.62 13.30
CA SER A 65 4.55 -4.84 14.05
C SER A 65 5.77 -5.78 14.16
N ASP A 66 6.52 -5.95 13.07
CA ASP A 66 7.73 -6.76 13.05
C ASP A 66 8.83 -6.15 13.94
N MET A 67 9.04 -4.83 13.86
CA MET A 67 9.99 -4.12 14.72
C MET A 67 9.64 -4.29 16.21
N PHE A 68 8.37 -4.14 16.59
CA PHE A 68 7.94 -4.36 17.97
C PHE A 68 8.20 -5.80 18.41
N ARG A 69 7.84 -6.79 17.58
CA ARG A 69 8.08 -8.20 17.87
C ARG A 69 9.57 -8.47 18.11
N ASP A 70 10.44 -7.93 17.28
CA ASP A 70 11.88 -8.13 17.38
C ASP A 70 12.47 -7.45 18.64
N ILE A 71 12.01 -6.24 18.98
CA ILE A 71 12.38 -5.55 20.21
C ILE A 71 11.92 -6.33 21.43
N PHE A 72 10.65 -6.78 21.48
CA PHE A 72 10.14 -7.58 22.59
C PHE A 72 10.91 -8.89 22.74
N ALA A 73 11.25 -9.55 21.62
CA ALA A 73 12.05 -10.77 21.65
C ALA A 73 13.48 -10.52 22.15
N ALA A 74 14.08 -9.37 21.84
CA ALA A 74 15.39 -8.98 22.36
C ALA A 74 15.33 -8.71 23.87
N VAL A 75 14.41 -7.85 24.32
CA VAL A 75 14.28 -7.52 25.75
C VAL A 75 13.93 -8.77 26.56
N LYS A 76 13.09 -9.67 26.05
CA LYS A 76 12.81 -10.95 26.72
C LYS A 76 14.08 -11.77 26.93
N ARG A 77 14.94 -11.91 25.92
CA ARG A 77 16.22 -12.63 26.05
C ARG A 77 17.13 -11.99 27.09
N ASP A 78 17.19 -10.66 27.14
CA ASP A 78 18.01 -9.95 28.12
C ASP A 78 17.47 -10.19 29.54
N VAL A 79 16.15 -10.14 29.73
CA VAL A 79 15.54 -10.41 31.04
C VAL A 79 15.70 -11.87 31.46
N ASP A 80 15.54 -12.83 30.54
CA ASP A 80 15.78 -14.25 30.81
C ASP A 80 17.25 -14.48 31.24
N THR A 81 18.19 -13.74 30.66
CA THR A 81 19.61 -13.75 31.06
C THR A 81 19.81 -13.20 32.47
N VAL A 82 19.15 -12.08 32.80
CA VAL A 82 19.19 -11.50 34.16
C VAL A 82 18.61 -12.48 35.18
N VAL A 83 17.46 -13.09 34.90
CA VAL A 83 16.79 -14.03 35.81
C VAL A 83 17.62 -15.31 36.01
N ALA A 84 18.36 -15.75 34.99
CA ALA A 84 19.28 -16.88 35.09
C ALA A 84 20.58 -16.57 35.85
N SER A 85 20.86 -15.30 36.19
CA SER A 85 22.11 -14.90 36.86
C SER A 85 22.14 -15.29 38.34
N GLU A 86 23.33 -15.61 38.86
CA GLU A 86 23.52 -15.82 40.31
C GLU A 86 23.18 -14.56 41.13
N GLU A 87 23.38 -13.39 40.54
CA GLU A 87 23.07 -12.09 41.14
C GLU A 87 21.57 -11.94 41.40
N TYR A 88 20.73 -12.34 40.44
CA TYR A 88 19.28 -12.38 40.63
C TYR A 88 18.86 -13.42 41.67
N CYS A 89 19.44 -14.62 41.65
CA CYS A 89 19.16 -15.66 42.64
C CYS A 89 19.47 -15.20 44.08
N ARG A 90 20.51 -14.38 44.26
CA ARG A 90 20.90 -13.80 45.56
C ARG A 90 20.25 -12.45 45.87
N ALA A 91 19.48 -11.89 44.94
CA ALA A 91 18.80 -10.61 45.13
C ALA A 91 17.74 -10.69 46.25
N ASP A 92 17.46 -9.55 46.86
CA ASP A 92 16.41 -9.45 47.87
C ASP A 92 15.01 -9.65 47.26
N ALA A 93 14.03 -10.01 48.10
CA ALA A 93 12.68 -10.33 47.65
C ALA A 93 11.98 -9.18 46.91
N LYS A 94 12.28 -7.92 47.25
CA LYS A 94 11.68 -6.74 46.61
C LYS A 94 12.24 -6.56 45.20
N THR A 95 13.53 -6.81 45.00
CA THR A 95 14.17 -6.76 43.68
C THR A 95 13.66 -7.86 42.76
N ARG A 96 13.53 -9.10 43.25
CA ARG A 96 12.93 -10.20 42.47
C ARG A 96 11.49 -9.93 42.07
N ALA A 97 10.64 -9.51 43.01
CA ALA A 97 9.23 -9.20 42.74
C ALA A 97 9.04 -8.10 41.66
N LYS A 98 9.95 -7.11 41.60
CA LYS A 98 9.92 -6.08 40.56
C LYS A 98 10.27 -6.62 39.17
N ILE A 99 11.27 -7.50 39.09
CA ILE A 99 11.69 -8.13 37.83
C ILE A 99 10.59 -9.08 37.34
N ASP A 100 9.95 -9.83 38.23
CA ASP A 100 8.83 -10.71 37.88
C ASP A 100 7.61 -9.90 37.41
N SER A 101 7.33 -8.77 38.07
CA SER A 101 6.27 -7.84 37.65
C SER A 101 6.57 -7.23 36.28
N PHE A 102 7.85 -6.93 36.00
CA PHE A 102 8.29 -6.44 34.70
C PHE A 102 8.13 -7.50 33.61
N GLN A 103 8.53 -8.76 33.88
CA GLN A 103 8.29 -9.88 32.96
C GLN A 103 6.81 -10.05 32.65
N ALA A 104 5.95 -10.09 33.69
CA ALA A 104 4.51 -10.23 33.51
C ALA A 104 3.91 -9.08 32.68
N TRP A 105 4.34 -7.84 32.92
CA TRP A 105 3.94 -6.69 32.12
C TRP A 105 4.37 -6.82 30.65
N MET A 106 5.60 -7.27 30.39
CA MET A 106 6.09 -7.47 29.02
C MET A 106 5.27 -8.51 28.25
N PHE A 107 4.89 -9.62 28.89
CA PHE A 107 4.04 -10.64 28.26
C PHE A 107 2.65 -10.08 27.93
N CYS A 108 2.03 -9.36 28.87
CA CYS A 108 0.73 -8.71 28.62
C CYS A 108 0.80 -7.62 27.54
N ALA A 109 1.90 -6.86 27.47
CA ALA A 109 2.09 -5.82 26.45
C ALA A 109 2.31 -6.41 25.06
N ALA A 110 3.04 -7.52 24.95
CA ALA A 110 3.26 -8.23 23.71
C ALA A 110 1.95 -8.81 23.14
N ASP A 111 1.14 -9.46 23.99
CA ASP A 111 -0.14 -10.04 23.55
C ASP A 111 -1.16 -8.98 23.12
N LYS A 112 -1.21 -7.84 23.84
CA LYS A 112 -2.13 -6.75 23.51
C LYS A 112 -1.79 -6.06 22.18
N HIS A 113 -0.49 -5.85 21.91
CA HIS A 113 -0.06 -5.28 20.62
C HIS A 113 -0.31 -6.23 19.44
N LEU A 114 -0.19 -7.54 19.65
CA LEU A 114 -0.49 -8.53 18.61
C LEU A 114 -2.00 -8.61 18.31
N SER A 115 -2.87 -8.45 19.30
CA SER A 115 -4.33 -8.45 19.08
C SER A 115 -4.82 -7.18 18.37
N GLU A 116 -4.37 -6.00 18.81
CA GLU A 116 -4.76 -4.70 18.25
C GLU A 116 -4.31 -4.54 16.78
N ASN A 117 -3.13 -5.05 16.41
CA ASN A 117 -2.66 -5.05 15.02
C ASN A 117 -3.48 -5.99 14.13
N SER A 118 -3.99 -7.11 14.66
CA SER A 118 -4.83 -8.03 13.88
C SER A 118 -6.20 -7.43 13.55
N GLU A 119 -6.78 -6.66 14.49
CA GLU A 119 -8.07 -5.97 14.31
C GLU A 119 -7.95 -4.83 13.30
N MET A 120 -6.89 -4.01 13.35
CA MET A 120 -6.68 -2.93 12.38
C MET A 120 -6.44 -3.44 10.95
N LEU A 121 -5.72 -4.55 10.77
CA LEU A 121 -5.54 -5.18 9.46
C LEU A 121 -6.87 -5.73 8.92
N PHE A 122 -7.73 -6.26 9.81
CA PHE A 122 -9.05 -6.78 9.45
C PHE A 122 -10.04 -5.68 9.10
N GLU A 123 -9.99 -4.52 9.75
CA GLU A 123 -10.83 -3.37 9.43
C GLU A 123 -10.41 -2.68 8.12
N SER A 124 -9.11 -2.52 7.85
CA SER A 124 -8.65 -2.02 6.53
C SER A 124 -9.09 -2.91 5.37
N ALA A 125 -9.17 -4.22 5.58
CA ALA A 125 -9.66 -5.16 4.57
C ALA A 125 -11.16 -5.03 4.29
N LYS A 126 -11.97 -4.61 5.28
CA LYS A 126 -13.43 -4.42 5.12
C LYS A 126 -13.81 -3.15 4.36
N THR A 127 -12.96 -2.13 4.39
CA THR A 127 -13.22 -0.85 3.70
C THR A 127 -12.87 -0.85 2.21
N CYS A 128 -12.40 -1.99 1.68
CA CYS A 128 -11.88 -2.09 0.31
C CYS A 128 -12.86 -2.77 -0.70
N HIS A 129 -14.17 -2.80 -0.40
CA HIS A 129 -15.21 -3.36 -1.27
C HIS A 129 -16.13 -2.30 -1.87
#